data_AF-A0A8H6ER86-F1
#
_entry.id   AF-A0A8H6ER86-F1
#
_cell.length_a   1.000
_cell.length_b   1.000
_cell.length_c   1.000
_cell.angle_alpha   90.00
_cell.angle_beta   90.00
_cell.angle_gamma   90.00
#
_symmetry.space_group_name_H-M   'P 1'
#
loop_
_entity.id
_entity.type
_entity.pdbx_description
1 polymer ?
#
loop_
_entity_poly.entity_id
_entity_poly.type
_entity_poly.pdbx_seq_one_letter_code
_entity_poly.pdbx_strand_id
1 'polypeptide(L)'
;MSVFLTFIFSNSAYFICPSANDVLVNCLSGVQCDPNPVFIRQIYRIPSYLSKIVGKDLIQIRPIYLHAIILSNFASLIAPFGGFFASGVKRACGVKDFGDTIPGHGGITDRVDCQFLMGSFSYLYYETFISTHQLNVGNLLQTVIINLSADEIVQFVKSLHSYLYKIGVIDEETFRKLNALI
;
A
#
# COMPACT_ATOMS: atom_id res chain seq x y z
N MET A 1 8.81 -17.66 9.15
CA MET A 1 7.57 -18.17 8.48
C MET A 1 6.99 -17.18 7.49
N SER A 2 6.93 -15.87 7.79
CA SER A 2 6.37 -14.86 6.89
C SER A 2 6.93 -14.91 5.47
N VAL A 3 8.24 -14.78 5.29
CA VAL A 3 8.88 -14.77 3.94
C VAL A 3 8.60 -16.04 3.14
N PHE A 4 8.60 -17.21 3.79
CA PHE A 4 8.31 -18.49 3.15
C PHE A 4 6.86 -18.56 2.64
N LEU A 5 5.90 -18.14 3.46
CA LEU A 5 4.49 -18.06 3.04
C LEU A 5 4.29 -17.02 1.94
N THR A 6 4.95 -15.86 2.04
CA THR A 6 4.95 -14.85 0.98
C THR A 6 5.54 -15.41 -0.32
N PHE A 7 6.56 -16.27 -0.25
CA PHE A 7 7.11 -16.94 -1.43
C PHE A 7 6.06 -17.85 -2.08
N ILE A 8 5.35 -18.67 -1.30
CA ILE A 8 4.29 -19.56 -1.81
C ILE A 8 3.16 -18.74 -2.45
N PHE A 9 2.63 -17.73 -1.75
CA PHE A 9 1.47 -16.98 -2.21
C PHE A 9 1.79 -16.03 -3.37
N SER A 10 2.98 -15.41 -3.38
CA SER A 10 3.41 -14.51 -4.47
C SER A 10 3.70 -15.23 -5.80
N ASN A 11 3.55 -16.56 -5.86
CA ASN A 11 3.64 -17.32 -7.11
C ASN A 11 2.28 -17.64 -7.72
N SER A 12 1.17 -17.34 -7.04
CA SER A 12 -0.18 -17.59 -7.56
C SER A 12 -0.87 -16.27 -7.94
N ALA A 13 -1.36 -16.19 -9.17
CA ALA A 13 -2.07 -15.02 -9.68
C ALA A 13 -3.34 -14.70 -8.87
N TYR A 14 -3.99 -15.72 -8.30
CA TYR A 14 -5.17 -15.56 -7.45
C TYR A 14 -4.92 -14.67 -6.21
N PHE A 15 -3.73 -14.73 -5.60
CA PHE A 15 -3.41 -13.94 -4.40
C PHE A 15 -2.84 -12.55 -4.69
N ILE A 16 -2.42 -12.31 -5.93
CA ILE A 16 -1.73 -11.08 -6.32
C ILE A 16 -2.67 -10.15 -7.09
N CYS A 17 -3.63 -10.74 -7.81
CA CYS A 17 -4.58 -9.99 -8.63
C CYS A 17 -5.72 -9.40 -7.78
N PRO A 18 -6.06 -8.12 -7.98
CA PRO A 18 -7.22 -7.53 -7.34
C PRO A 18 -8.51 -8.15 -7.90
N SER A 19 -9.35 -8.70 -7.02
CA SER A 19 -10.70 -9.16 -7.36
C SER A 19 -11.66 -7.97 -7.34
N ALA A 20 -11.53 -7.06 -8.31
CA ALA A 20 -12.30 -5.82 -8.30
C ALA A 20 -13.74 -6.01 -8.82
N ASN A 21 -13.96 -6.92 -9.79
CA ASN A 21 -15.21 -6.95 -10.54
C ASN A 21 -15.90 -8.32 -10.62
N ASP A 22 -15.27 -9.40 -10.15
CA ASP A 22 -15.81 -10.76 -10.30
C ASP A 22 -15.85 -11.51 -8.96
N VAL A 23 -17.02 -11.54 -8.33
CA VAL A 23 -17.28 -12.27 -7.08
C VAL A 23 -17.11 -13.80 -7.24
N LEU A 24 -17.09 -14.29 -8.49
CA LEU A 24 -16.98 -15.70 -8.87
C LEU A 24 -15.55 -16.20 -9.14
N VAL A 25 -14.54 -15.37 -8.89
CA VAL A 25 -13.14 -15.77 -9.05
C VAL A 25 -12.74 -16.76 -7.96
N ASN A 26 -12.26 -17.94 -8.37
CA ASN A 26 -11.71 -18.93 -7.47
C ASN A 26 -10.27 -19.30 -7.88
N CYS A 27 -9.62 -20.15 -7.09
CA CYS A 27 -8.23 -20.55 -7.31
C CYS A 27 -8.00 -21.30 -8.65
N LEU A 28 -9.06 -21.81 -9.29
CA LEU A 28 -9.02 -22.57 -10.55
C LEU A 28 -9.31 -21.68 -11.77
N SER A 29 -9.75 -20.44 -11.56
CA SER A 29 -10.24 -19.54 -12.62
C SER A 29 -9.16 -18.94 -13.53
N GLY A 30 -7.87 -19.27 -13.35
CA GLY A 30 -6.81 -18.85 -14.28
C GLY A 30 -6.74 -17.35 -14.55
N VAL A 31 -6.92 -16.52 -13.51
CA VAL A 31 -7.04 -15.06 -13.61
C VAL A 31 -5.77 -14.43 -14.19
N GLN A 32 -5.95 -13.53 -15.16
CA GLN A 32 -4.89 -12.67 -15.69
C GLN A 32 -5.18 -11.21 -15.32
N CYS A 33 -4.23 -10.57 -14.66
CA CYS A 33 -4.28 -9.16 -14.31
C CYS A 33 -2.88 -8.54 -14.40
N ASP A 34 -2.81 -7.21 -14.34
CA ASP A 34 -1.56 -6.51 -14.05
C ASP A 34 -1.33 -6.47 -12.53
N PRO A 35 -0.31 -7.18 -11.99
CA PRO A 35 -0.09 -7.24 -10.57
C PRO A 35 0.48 -5.92 -10.04
N ASN A 36 0.22 -5.65 -8.75
CA ASN A 36 0.84 -4.51 -8.08
C ASN A 36 2.39 -4.59 -8.18
N PRO A 37 3.11 -3.48 -8.46
CA PRO A 37 4.57 -3.45 -8.60
C PRO A 37 5.36 -4.08 -7.44
N VAL A 38 4.77 -4.13 -6.25
CA VAL A 38 5.35 -4.78 -5.05
C VAL A 38 5.56 -6.29 -5.24
N PHE A 39 4.83 -6.94 -6.15
CA PHE A 39 4.98 -8.36 -6.48
C PHE A 39 5.90 -8.62 -7.68
N ILE A 40 6.29 -7.57 -8.41
CA ILE A 40 7.19 -7.66 -9.56
C ILE A 40 8.65 -7.58 -9.07
N ARG A 41 9.56 -8.29 -9.74
CA ARG A 41 10.99 -8.24 -9.41
C ARG A 41 11.54 -6.85 -9.75
N GLN A 42 12.13 -6.20 -8.77
CA GLN A 42 12.78 -4.91 -8.92
C GLN A 42 14.28 -5.04 -8.64
N ILE A 43 15.07 -4.18 -9.26
CA ILE A 43 16.52 -4.15 -9.11
C ILE A 43 16.87 -3.19 -7.97
N TYR A 44 17.51 -3.70 -6.93
CA TYR A 44 17.97 -2.91 -5.79
C TYR A 44 19.49 -2.80 -5.82
N ARG A 45 19.99 -1.57 -5.60
CA ARG A 45 21.41 -1.30 -5.37
C ARG A 45 21.71 -1.52 -3.90
N ILE A 46 22.65 -2.40 -3.62
CA ILE A 46 22.99 -2.74 -2.25
C ILE A 46 24.02 -1.75 -1.71
N PRO A 47 23.94 -1.34 -0.43
CA PRO A 47 24.99 -0.54 0.19
C PRO A 47 26.37 -1.21 0.13
N SER A 48 27.42 -0.40 0.03
CA SER A 48 28.82 -0.84 -0.14
C SER A 48 29.34 -1.76 0.96
N TYR A 49 28.76 -1.72 2.17
CA TYR A 49 29.13 -2.64 3.25
C TYR A 49 28.58 -4.05 3.01
N LEU A 50 27.38 -4.18 2.44
CA LEU A 50 26.78 -5.48 2.12
C LEU A 50 27.31 -6.04 0.80
N SER A 51 27.69 -5.19 -0.18
CA SER A 51 28.19 -5.68 -1.47
C SER A 51 29.47 -6.51 -1.31
N LYS A 52 30.31 -6.19 -0.31
CA LYS A 52 31.48 -7.01 0.07
C LYS A 52 31.14 -8.40 0.57
N ILE A 53 29.97 -8.58 1.21
CA ILE A 53 29.51 -9.86 1.75
C ILE A 53 28.80 -10.67 0.67
N VAL A 54 27.94 -10.02 -0.11
CA VAL A 54 27.08 -10.65 -1.12
C VAL A 54 27.83 -10.88 -2.46
N GLY A 55 28.92 -10.15 -2.70
CA GLY A 55 29.71 -10.23 -3.93
C GLY A 55 28.98 -9.67 -5.16
N LYS A 56 27.90 -8.92 -4.96
CA LYS A 56 27.09 -8.30 -6.02
C LYS A 56 26.61 -6.92 -5.58
N ASP A 57 26.65 -5.96 -6.50
CA ASP A 57 26.14 -4.60 -6.27
C ASP A 57 24.64 -4.47 -6.57
N LEU A 58 24.10 -5.40 -7.34
CA LEU A 58 22.70 -5.43 -7.78
C LEU A 58 22.05 -6.76 -7.38
N ILE A 59 20.90 -6.67 -6.71
CA ILE A 59 20.02 -7.81 -6.45
C ILE A 59 18.65 -7.59 -7.05
N GLN A 60 18.05 -8.69 -7.50
CA GLN A 60 16.69 -8.70 -8.00
C GLN A 60 15.82 -9.41 -6.98
N ILE A 61 14.96 -8.66 -6.32
CA ILE A 61 14.03 -9.20 -5.32
C ILE A 61 12.63 -8.61 -5.54
N ARG A 62 11.61 -9.35 -5.13
CA ARG A 62 10.24 -8.80 -5.07
C ARG A 62 10.12 -7.95 -3.80
N PRO A 63 9.69 -6.68 -3.89
CA PRO A 63 9.55 -5.79 -2.73
C PRO A 63 8.66 -6.36 -1.62
N ILE A 64 7.66 -7.18 -1.97
CA ILE A 64 6.75 -7.82 -1.01
C ILE A 64 7.46 -8.56 0.13
N TYR A 65 8.65 -9.13 -0.12
CA TYR A 65 9.40 -9.82 0.93
C TYR A 65 9.89 -8.86 2.01
N LEU A 66 10.27 -7.63 1.66
CA LEU A 66 10.66 -6.61 2.63
C LEU A 66 9.46 -6.17 3.47
N HIS A 67 8.31 -5.92 2.83
CA HIS A 67 7.07 -5.59 3.53
C HIS A 67 6.64 -6.71 4.50
N ALA A 68 6.74 -7.97 4.08
CA ALA A 68 6.43 -9.12 4.91
C ALA A 68 7.33 -9.21 6.15
N ILE A 69 8.62 -8.89 6.02
CA ILE A 69 9.55 -8.83 7.15
C ILE A 69 9.13 -7.74 8.12
N ILE A 70 8.87 -6.53 7.63
CA ILE A 70 8.46 -5.37 8.44
C ILE A 70 7.17 -5.67 9.22
N LEU A 71 6.12 -6.13 8.52
CA LEU A 71 4.84 -6.48 9.14
C LEU A 71 5.00 -7.60 10.19
N SER A 72 5.79 -8.63 9.89
CA SER A 72 6.02 -9.71 10.85
C SER A 72 6.83 -9.28 12.08
N ASN A 73 7.77 -8.36 11.92
CA ASN A 73 8.54 -7.81 13.03
C ASN A 73 7.67 -6.95 13.93
N PHE A 74 6.83 -6.09 13.34
CA PHE A 74 5.85 -5.31 14.08
C PHE A 74 4.87 -6.21 14.86
N ALA A 75 4.32 -7.23 14.19
CA ALA A 75 3.40 -8.19 14.81
C ALA A 75 4.03 -8.93 16.00
N SER A 76 5.31 -9.29 15.90
CA SER A 76 6.00 -10.06 16.95
C SER A 76 6.52 -9.21 18.09
N LEU A 77 7.03 -8.00 17.80
CA LEU A 77 7.74 -7.20 18.79
C LEU A 77 6.88 -6.09 19.37
N ILE A 78 6.01 -5.46 18.57
CA ILE A 78 5.32 -4.23 18.95
C ILE A 78 3.86 -4.51 19.30
N ALA A 79 3.14 -5.29 18.50
CA ALA A 79 1.72 -5.57 18.72
C ALA A 79 1.37 -6.14 20.12
N PRO A 80 2.20 -7.01 20.76
CA PRO A 80 1.93 -7.52 22.11
C PRO A 80 1.84 -6.42 23.18
N PHE A 81 2.52 -5.29 22.99
CA PHE A 81 2.45 -4.17 23.94
C PHE A 81 1.06 -3.54 24.01
N GLY A 82 0.24 -3.67 22.95
CA GLY A 82 -1.18 -3.27 23.01
C GLY A 82 -1.96 -4.04 24.06
N GLY A 83 -1.70 -5.35 24.18
CA GLY A 83 -2.31 -6.18 25.24
C GLY A 83 -1.77 -5.87 26.63
N PHE A 84 -0.47 -5.55 26.75
CA PHE A 84 0.09 -5.09 28.03
C PHE A 84 -0.52 -3.76 28.49
N PHE A 85 -0.71 -2.81 27.56
CA PHE A 85 -1.38 -1.55 27.85
C PHE A 85 -2.82 -1.77 28.31
N ALA A 86 -3.59 -2.57 27.59
CA ALA A 86 -4.96 -2.92 27.96
C ALA A 86 -5.02 -3.59 29.34
N SER A 87 -4.12 -4.54 29.61
CA SER A 87 -3.98 -5.16 30.93
C SER A 87 -3.68 -4.14 32.03
N GLY A 88 -2.76 -3.20 31.80
CA GLY A 88 -2.44 -2.12 32.74
C GLY A 88 -3.64 -1.24 33.07
N VAL A 89 -4.40 -0.82 32.05
CA VAL A 89 -5.63 -0.04 32.23
C VAL A 89 -6.66 -0.77 33.08
N LYS A 90 -6.87 -2.08 32.83
CA LYS A 90 -7.79 -2.89 33.64
C LYS A 90 -7.41 -2.88 35.12
N ARG A 91 -6.12 -3.06 35.43
CA ARG A 91 -5.63 -3.06 36.82
C ARG A 91 -5.72 -1.69 37.48
N ALA A 92 -5.49 -0.60 36.74
CA ALA A 92 -5.69 0.75 37.25
C ALA A 92 -7.16 1.01 37.63
N CYS A 93 -8.11 0.42 36.90
CA CYS A 93 -9.54 0.50 37.19
C CYS A 93 -10.04 -0.56 38.21
N GLY A 94 -9.16 -1.39 38.78
CA GLY A 94 -9.52 -2.44 39.73
C GLY A 94 -10.28 -3.63 39.15
N VAL A 95 -10.35 -3.75 37.82
CA VAL A 95 -11.06 -4.84 37.11
C VAL A 95 -10.07 -5.81 36.47
N LYS A 96 -10.51 -7.06 36.22
CA LYS A 96 -9.68 -8.09 35.58
C LYS A 96 -9.96 -8.21 34.08
N ASP A 97 -11.22 -8.12 33.71
CA ASP A 97 -11.74 -8.31 32.35
C ASP A 97 -12.69 -7.13 32.04
N PHE A 98 -12.73 -6.66 30.79
CA PHE A 98 -13.57 -5.50 30.41
C PHE A 98 -15.08 -5.84 30.37
N GLY A 99 -15.42 -7.13 30.39
CA GLY A 99 -16.78 -7.63 30.45
C GLY A 99 -16.81 -9.15 30.38
N ASP A 100 -17.98 -9.75 30.61
CA ASP A 100 -18.19 -11.20 30.61
C ASP A 100 -18.98 -11.63 29.37
N THR A 101 -18.43 -11.36 28.18
CA THR A 101 -19.13 -11.65 26.92
C THR A 101 -19.22 -13.15 26.64
N ILE A 102 -18.23 -13.94 27.07
CA ILE A 102 -18.27 -15.40 26.97
C ILE A 102 -18.09 -15.97 28.39
N PRO A 103 -19.06 -16.72 28.92
CA PRO A 103 -18.98 -17.26 30.27
C PRO A 103 -17.73 -18.14 30.42
N GLY A 104 -16.83 -17.74 31.31
CA GLY A 104 -15.56 -18.42 31.58
C GLY A 104 -14.41 -18.13 30.61
N HIS A 105 -14.57 -17.23 29.63
CA HIS A 105 -13.53 -16.92 28.62
C HIS A 105 -13.10 -15.45 28.56
N GLY A 106 -13.72 -14.58 29.38
CA GLY A 106 -13.46 -13.15 29.48
C GLY A 106 -14.25 -12.32 28.46
N GLY A 107 -13.83 -11.06 28.28
CA GLY A 107 -14.47 -10.12 27.37
C GLY A 107 -13.94 -10.23 25.94
N ILE A 108 -14.78 -9.91 24.94
CA ILE A 108 -14.33 -9.80 23.54
C ILE A 108 -13.22 -8.75 23.43
N THR A 109 -13.34 -7.64 24.15
CA THR A 109 -12.34 -6.55 24.19
C THR A 109 -10.95 -7.04 24.57
N ASP A 110 -10.85 -8.04 25.47
CA ASP A 110 -9.58 -8.63 25.90
C ASP A 110 -8.93 -9.53 24.84
N ARG A 111 -9.68 -9.92 23.80
CA ARG A 111 -9.18 -10.73 22.68
C ARG A 111 -8.77 -9.89 21.49
N VAL A 112 -9.26 -8.65 21.43
CA VAL A 112 -9.05 -7.74 20.29
C VAL A 112 -8.11 -6.57 20.60
N ASP A 113 -7.56 -6.50 21.82
CA ASP A 113 -6.66 -5.42 22.25
C ASP A 113 -5.37 -5.33 21.40
N CYS A 114 -4.66 -6.45 21.24
CA CYS A 114 -3.49 -6.53 20.36
C CYS A 114 -3.88 -6.56 18.87
N GLN A 115 -5.06 -7.11 18.54
CA GLN A 115 -5.56 -7.17 17.16
C GLN A 115 -5.94 -5.79 16.64
N PHE A 116 -6.45 -4.91 17.49
CA PHE A 116 -6.77 -3.53 17.12
C PHE A 116 -5.50 -2.78 16.72
N LEU A 117 -4.45 -2.85 17.55
CA LEU A 117 -3.15 -2.24 17.24
C LEU A 117 -2.54 -2.81 15.96
N MET A 118 -2.60 -4.14 15.78
CA MET A 118 -2.10 -4.79 14.58
C MET A 118 -2.91 -4.39 13.33
N GLY A 119 -4.24 -4.33 13.44
CA GLY A 119 -5.15 -3.97 12.36
C GLY A 119 -4.94 -2.52 11.91
N SER A 120 -4.91 -1.57 12.85
CA SER A 120 -4.67 -0.15 12.55
C SER A 120 -3.31 0.06 11.86
N PHE A 121 -2.25 -0.56 12.36
CA PHE A 121 -0.93 -0.47 11.74
C PHE A 121 -0.92 -1.09 10.34
N SER A 122 -1.50 -2.29 10.18
CA SER A 122 -1.51 -2.99 8.89
C SER A 122 -2.28 -2.20 7.83
N TYR A 123 -3.42 -1.59 8.21
CA TYR A 123 -4.20 -0.74 7.32
C TYR A 123 -3.41 0.48 6.86
N LEU A 124 -2.84 1.25 7.81
CA LEU A 124 -2.05 2.44 7.46
C LEU A 124 -0.82 2.08 6.64
N TYR A 125 -0.15 0.97 6.98
CA TYR A 125 1.01 0.47 6.25
C TYR A 125 0.63 0.08 4.82
N TYR A 126 -0.48 -0.63 4.64
CA TYR A 126 -0.99 -1.00 3.33
C TYR A 126 -1.30 0.23 2.48
N GLU A 127 -2.09 1.17 3.00
CA GLU A 127 -2.46 2.39 2.25
C GLU A 127 -1.24 3.25 1.89
N THR A 128 -0.25 3.33 2.79
CA THR A 128 0.90 4.21 2.58
C THR A 128 1.95 3.60 1.64
N PHE A 129 2.22 2.29 1.76
CA PHE A 129 3.38 1.67 1.12
C PHE A 129 3.05 0.62 0.05
N ILE A 130 1.85 0.03 0.09
CA ILE A 130 1.47 -1.07 -0.82
C ILE A 130 0.41 -0.61 -1.81
N SER A 131 -0.59 0.15 -1.37
CA SER A 131 -1.71 0.61 -2.18
C SER A 131 -1.22 1.46 -3.34
N THR A 132 -1.54 1.06 -4.56
CA THR A 132 -1.33 1.87 -5.76
C THR A 132 -2.63 2.58 -6.06
N HIS A 133 -2.69 3.89 -5.79
CA HIS A 133 -3.79 4.71 -6.26
C HIS A 133 -3.69 4.86 -7.78
N GLN A 134 -4.50 4.08 -8.51
CA GLN A 134 -4.69 4.32 -9.94
C GLN A 134 -5.47 5.63 -10.11
N LEU A 135 -4.75 6.69 -10.41
CA LEU A 135 -5.33 8.00 -10.68
C LEU A 135 -6.10 7.93 -12.01
N ASN A 136 -7.43 7.83 -11.91
CA ASN A 136 -8.29 8.01 -13.07
C ASN A 136 -8.26 9.48 -13.50
N VAL A 137 -8.21 9.74 -14.81
CA VAL A 137 -8.30 11.09 -15.39
C VAL A 137 -9.52 11.84 -14.85
N GLY A 138 -10.64 11.15 -14.63
CA GLY A 138 -11.84 11.75 -14.02
C GLY A 138 -11.61 12.27 -12.61
N ASN A 139 -10.98 11.45 -11.74
CA ASN A 139 -10.69 11.83 -10.35
C ASN A 139 -9.63 12.93 -10.28
N LEU A 140 -8.64 12.90 -11.18
CA LEU A 140 -7.64 13.97 -11.31
C LEU A 140 -8.28 15.28 -11.73
N LEU A 141 -9.14 15.24 -12.75
CA LEU A 141 -9.84 16.43 -13.23
C LEU A 141 -10.74 17.01 -12.13
N GLN A 142 -11.47 16.16 -11.41
CA GLN A 142 -12.28 16.61 -10.28
C GLN A 142 -11.41 17.23 -9.17
N THR A 143 -10.24 16.65 -8.86
CA THR A 143 -9.30 17.21 -7.88
C THR A 143 -8.82 18.59 -8.31
N VAL A 144 -8.53 18.77 -9.60
CA VAL A 144 -8.11 20.06 -10.17
C VAL A 144 -9.24 21.09 -10.09
N ILE A 145 -10.46 20.72 -10.51
CA ILE A 145 -11.62 21.65 -10.53
C ILE A 145 -12.04 22.09 -9.12
N ILE A 146 -11.97 21.18 -8.13
CA ILE A 146 -12.42 21.48 -6.76
C ILE A 146 -11.37 22.32 -6.00
N ASN A 147 -10.08 22.06 -6.20
CA ASN A 147 -9.03 22.63 -5.36
C ASN A 147 -8.30 23.83 -5.98
N LEU A 148 -8.45 24.10 -7.28
CA LEU A 148 -7.80 25.23 -7.95
C LEU A 148 -8.80 26.31 -8.38
N SER A 149 -8.35 27.55 -8.36
CA SER A 149 -9.06 28.71 -8.92
C SER A 149 -9.01 28.71 -10.46
N ALA A 150 -9.89 29.49 -11.11
CA ALA A 150 -9.96 29.57 -12.57
C ALA A 150 -8.61 29.96 -13.23
N ASP A 151 -7.87 30.88 -12.62
CA ASP A 151 -6.56 31.32 -13.10
C ASP A 151 -5.49 30.22 -12.96
N GLU A 152 -5.50 29.49 -11.84
CA GLU A 152 -4.58 28.37 -11.60
C GLU A 152 -4.87 27.19 -12.54
N ILE A 153 -6.14 26.95 -12.89
CA ILE A 153 -6.51 25.95 -13.89
C ILE A 153 -5.94 26.33 -15.26
N VAL A 154 -6.06 27.60 -15.67
CA VAL A 154 -5.47 28.10 -16.93
C VAL A 154 -3.96 27.92 -16.93
N GLN A 155 -3.28 28.25 -15.82
CA GLN A 155 -1.83 28.08 -15.68
C GLN A 155 -1.42 26.59 -15.72
N PHE A 156 -2.21 25.71 -15.10
CA PHE A 156 -1.99 24.27 -15.15
C PHE A 156 -2.09 23.74 -16.58
N VAL A 157 -3.13 24.13 -17.34
CA VAL A 157 -3.30 23.69 -18.73
C VAL A 157 -2.16 24.20 -19.63
N LYS A 158 -1.74 25.47 -19.47
CA LYS A 158 -0.58 26.02 -20.20
C LYS A 158 0.71 25.24 -19.91
N SER A 159 0.92 24.87 -18.64
CA SER A 159 2.08 24.07 -18.22
C SER A 159 2.02 22.65 -18.78
N LEU A 160 0.84 22.03 -18.80
CA LEU A 160 0.62 20.71 -19.38
C LEU A 160 0.90 20.70 -20.88
N HIS A 161 0.41 21.69 -21.63
CA HIS A 161 0.71 21.83 -23.06
C HIS A 161 2.22 21.98 -23.32
N SER A 162 2.92 22.79 -22.53
CA SER A 162 4.38 22.95 -22.65
C SER A 162 5.13 21.64 -22.40
N TYR A 163 4.67 20.85 -21.42
CA TYR A 163 5.22 19.53 -21.16
C TYR A 163 5.01 18.57 -22.34
N LEU A 164 3.79 18.51 -22.89
CA LEU A 164 3.44 17.67 -24.04
C LEU A 164 4.24 18.00 -25.31
N TYR A 165 4.53 19.28 -25.55
CA TYR A 165 5.41 19.71 -26.64
C TYR A 165 6.86 19.24 -26.42
N LYS A 166 7.40 19.38 -25.20
CA LYS A 166 8.77 18.97 -24.87
C LYS A 166 9.02 17.47 -25.01
N ILE A 167 8.03 16.64 -24.71
CA ILE A 167 8.12 15.18 -24.89
C ILE A 167 7.88 14.74 -26.35
N GLY A 168 7.57 15.68 -27.26
CA GLY A 168 7.38 15.41 -28.69
C GLY A 168 6.04 14.78 -29.04
N VAL A 169 5.03 14.87 -28.16
CA VAL A 169 3.69 14.31 -28.41
C VAL A 169 2.82 15.25 -29.25
N ILE A 170 3.10 16.56 -29.22
CA ILE A 170 2.33 17.59 -29.94
C ILE A 170 3.27 18.39 -30.84
N ASP A 171 2.84 18.62 -32.09
CA ASP A 171 3.57 19.45 -33.07
C ASP A 171 3.54 20.94 -32.70
N GLU A 172 4.52 21.71 -33.18
CA GLU A 172 4.62 23.16 -32.88
C GLU A 172 3.39 23.94 -33.33
N GLU A 173 2.78 23.56 -34.46
CA GLU A 173 1.56 24.20 -34.97
C GLU A 173 0.38 24.00 -34.01
N THR A 174 0.21 22.77 -33.51
CA THR A 174 -0.86 22.42 -32.57
C THR A 174 -0.63 23.08 -31.21
N PHE A 175 0.62 23.18 -30.74
CA PHE A 175 0.96 23.92 -29.52
C PHE A 175 0.58 25.41 -29.60
N ARG A 176 0.84 26.07 -30.75
CA ARG A 176 0.46 27.48 -30.96
C ARG A 176 -1.06 27.67 -30.99
N LYS A 177 -1.81 26.78 -31.65
CA LYS A 177 -3.28 26.83 -31.68
C LYS A 177 -3.90 26.67 -30.29
N LEU A 178 -3.39 25.72 -29.51
CA LEU A 178 -3.89 25.44 -28.15
C LEU A 178 -3.62 26.58 -27.17
N ASN A 179 -2.46 27.24 -27.24
CA ASN A 179 -2.15 28.39 -26.39
C ASN A 179 -2.88 29.68 -26.82
N ALA A 180 -3.38 29.75 -28.05
CA ALA A 180 -4.19 30.89 -28.50
C ALA A 180 -5.65 30.81 -28.04
N LEU A 181 -6.13 29.61 -27.65
CA LEU A 181 -7.49 29.37 -27.18
C LEU A 181 -7.68 29.64 -25.67
N ILE A 182 -6.58 29.90 -24.94
CA ILE A 182 -6.54 30.03 -23.47
C ILE A 182 -5.84 31.32 -23.05
#